data_AF-A0A4Q6BLK4-F1
#
_entry.id   AF-A0A4Q6BLK4-F1
#
_cell.length_a   1.000
_cell.length_b   1.000
_cell.length_c   1.000
_cell.angle_alpha   90.00
_cell.angle_beta   90.00
_cell.angle_gamma   90.00
#
_symmetry.space_group_name_H-M   'P 1'
#
loop_
_entity.id
_entity.type
_entity.pdbx_description
1 polymer ?
#
loop_
_entity_poly.entity_id
_entity_poly.type
_entity_poly.pdbx_seq_one_letter_code
_entity_poly.pdbx_strand_id
1 'polypeptide(L)'
;MQKLAKMQPRLRSPRRSYQEADLFHSAANFKRAFFKSVVAKSVLAAAVLFGPIHARSAPLTQHVILISVDGLGAELLKSSSMPNINEIEKLGQAAKIATTTRPVATIPGHVSMATGVTPEVHKSVWNENDEKLQPVDVPTIFDLLKDKGLTSIFITGKSKLKKVFEKHPPTETVLPHFFPFGDTYGRIPRVVDNEAATALKKKPNLLFIHYALADT
;
A
#
# COMPACT_ATOMS: atom_id res chain seq x y z
N MET A 1 90.64 -0.03 -34.67
CA MET A 1 90.65 -1.27 -35.48
C MET A 1 89.38 -1.26 -36.33
N GLN A 2 89.43 -0.80 -37.59
CA GLN A 2 89.54 -1.62 -38.83
C GLN A 2 88.56 -2.82 -38.81
N LYS A 3 87.65 -3.06 -39.77
CA LYS A 3 87.64 -2.75 -41.22
C LYS A 3 86.23 -2.94 -41.81
N LEU A 4 85.96 -2.19 -42.89
CA LEU A 4 85.27 -2.51 -44.18
C LEU A 4 84.31 -3.72 -44.25
N ALA A 5 83.32 -3.78 -45.12
CA ALA A 5 82.58 -2.89 -46.03
C ALA A 5 81.59 -3.84 -46.75
N LYS A 6 80.46 -3.35 -47.28
CA LYS A 6 79.94 -3.80 -48.58
C LYS A 6 78.75 -2.96 -49.04
N MET A 7 78.96 -2.28 -50.17
CA MET A 7 77.95 -1.68 -51.03
C MET A 7 76.93 -2.72 -51.51
N GLN A 8 75.68 -2.29 -51.71
CA GLN A 8 74.75 -2.92 -52.64
C GLN A 8 74.27 -1.89 -53.69
N PRO A 9 73.94 -2.34 -54.92
CA PRO A 9 73.67 -1.47 -56.07
C PRO A 9 72.20 -1.10 -56.19
N ARG A 10 71.95 -0.05 -56.98
CA ARG A 10 70.64 0.53 -57.33
C ARG A 10 69.79 -0.33 -58.28
N LEU A 11 68.47 -0.16 -58.14
CA LEU A 11 67.37 -0.20 -59.14
C LEU A 11 66.84 -1.57 -59.64
N ARG A 12 65.54 -1.81 -59.40
CA ARG A 12 64.47 -1.99 -60.41
C ARG A 12 63.10 -2.23 -59.74
N SER A 13 62.05 -1.56 -60.21
CA SER A 13 60.64 -1.92 -59.97
C SER A 13 60.31 -3.22 -60.70
N PRO A 14 59.31 -4.02 -60.26
CA PRO A 14 57.99 -3.93 -60.93
C PRO A 14 56.74 -4.43 -60.15
N ARG A 15 55.59 -3.90 -60.60
CA ARG A 15 54.26 -4.53 -60.81
C ARG A 15 53.58 -5.36 -59.69
N ARG A 16 52.53 -4.73 -59.15
CA ARG A 16 51.13 -5.17 -59.01
C ARG A 16 50.79 -6.64 -59.29
N SER A 17 50.24 -7.32 -58.27
CA SER A 17 49.21 -8.38 -58.33
C SER A 17 48.91 -8.84 -56.88
N TYR A 18 47.72 -9.09 -56.35
CA TYR A 18 46.42 -9.49 -56.91
C TYR A 18 45.27 -8.99 -56.00
N GLN A 19 44.20 -8.50 -56.64
CA GLN A 19 42.84 -8.42 -56.09
C GLN A 19 42.28 -9.85 -56.06
N GLU A 20 42.10 -10.47 -54.89
CA GLU A 20 41.17 -11.61 -54.70
C GLU A 20 40.71 -11.80 -53.23
N ALA A 21 41.41 -11.24 -52.23
CA ALA A 21 41.05 -11.43 -50.82
C ALA A 21 39.80 -10.65 -50.34
N ASP A 22 39.42 -9.57 -51.03
CA ASP A 22 38.40 -8.63 -50.53
C ASP A 22 36.96 -8.98 -50.92
N LEU A 23 36.74 -9.92 -51.84
CA LEU A 23 35.39 -10.28 -52.31
C LEU A 23 34.68 -11.30 -51.41
N PHE A 24 35.42 -12.14 -50.67
CA PHE A 24 34.82 -13.15 -49.80
C PHE A 24 34.49 -12.66 -48.38
N HIS A 25 35.06 -11.53 -47.94
CA HIS A 25 34.80 -10.97 -46.61
C HIS A 25 33.53 -10.08 -46.53
N SER A 26 33.00 -9.62 -47.67
CA SER A 26 31.87 -8.68 -47.70
C SER A 26 30.50 -9.37 -47.54
N ALA A 27 30.31 -10.57 -48.11
CA ALA A 27 29.02 -11.27 -48.07
C ALA A 27 28.68 -11.91 -46.72
N ALA A 28 29.69 -12.36 -45.96
CA ALA A 28 29.49 -13.01 -44.65
C ALA A 28 29.04 -12.03 -43.56
N ASN A 29 29.55 -10.79 -43.60
CA ASN A 29 29.22 -9.75 -42.62
C ASN A 29 27.81 -9.17 -42.84
N PHE A 30 27.34 -9.10 -44.10
CA PHE A 30 26.00 -8.62 -44.43
C PHE A 30 24.90 -9.57 -43.92
N LYS A 31 25.06 -10.89 -44.10
CA LYS A 31 24.09 -11.88 -43.61
C LYS A 31 24.00 -11.92 -42.08
N ARG A 32 25.13 -11.72 -41.37
CA ARG A 32 25.19 -11.70 -39.90
C ARG A 32 24.57 -10.45 -39.27
N ALA A 33 24.75 -9.29 -39.90
CA ALA A 33 24.14 -8.03 -39.44
C ALA A 33 22.63 -8.00 -39.68
N PHE A 34 22.17 -8.53 -40.82
CA PHE A 34 20.75 -8.62 -41.14
C PHE A 34 20.00 -9.60 -40.21
N PHE A 35 20.59 -10.77 -39.93
CA PHE A 35 19.99 -11.76 -39.01
C PHE A 35 19.93 -11.25 -37.56
N LYS A 36 20.96 -10.53 -37.09
CA LYS A 36 20.95 -9.91 -35.74
C LYS A 36 19.91 -8.80 -35.62
N SER A 37 19.69 -8.01 -36.67
CA SER A 37 18.70 -6.92 -36.66
C SER A 37 17.26 -7.43 -36.69
N VAL A 38 16.97 -8.47 -37.48
CA VAL A 38 15.63 -9.08 -37.54
C VAL A 38 15.30 -9.82 -36.25
N VAL A 39 16.23 -10.60 -35.69
CA VAL A 39 16.01 -11.32 -34.41
C VAL A 39 15.85 -10.34 -33.23
N ALA A 40 16.68 -9.29 -33.13
CA ALA A 40 16.57 -8.30 -32.05
C ALA A 40 15.26 -7.49 -32.11
N LYS A 41 14.78 -7.13 -33.31
CA LYS A 41 13.48 -6.45 -33.48
C LYS A 41 12.30 -7.38 -33.22
N SER A 42 12.43 -8.67 -33.52
CA SER A 42 11.39 -9.69 -33.27
C SER A 42 11.26 -10.02 -31.78
N VAL A 43 12.36 -10.08 -31.03
CA VAL A 43 12.35 -10.28 -29.57
C VAL A 43 11.75 -9.06 -28.84
N LEU A 44 12.02 -7.84 -29.31
CA LEU A 44 11.44 -6.63 -28.72
C LEU A 44 9.92 -6.53 -29.01
N ALA A 45 9.46 -6.92 -30.20
CA ALA A 45 8.04 -6.98 -30.51
C ALA A 45 7.29 -8.06 -29.69
N ALA A 46 7.92 -9.21 -29.45
CA ALA A 46 7.36 -10.26 -28.60
C ALA A 46 7.29 -9.86 -27.13
N ALA A 47 8.28 -9.11 -26.61
CA ALA A 47 8.25 -8.61 -25.23
C ALA A 47 7.16 -7.54 -24.97
N VAL A 48 6.75 -6.79 -26.00
CA VAL A 48 5.62 -5.85 -25.94
C VAL A 48 4.28 -6.57 -26.01
N LEU A 49 4.20 -7.69 -26.72
CA LEU A 49 2.97 -8.49 -26.86
C LEU A 49 2.75 -9.50 -25.72
N PHE A 50 3.81 -9.89 -24.99
CA PHE A 50 3.78 -10.85 -23.88
C PHE A 50 4.35 -10.30 -22.57
N GLY A 51 4.40 -8.97 -22.40
CA GLY A 51 4.60 -8.40 -21.08
C GLY A 51 3.50 -8.91 -20.13
N PRO A 52 3.80 -9.17 -18.84
CA PRO A 52 2.78 -9.66 -17.91
C PRO A 52 1.70 -8.60 -17.80
N ILE A 53 0.58 -8.82 -18.49
CA ILE A 53 -0.68 -8.13 -18.26
C ILE A 53 -1.04 -8.52 -16.84
N HIS A 54 -0.62 -7.71 -15.89
CA HIS A 54 -1.19 -7.72 -14.56
C HIS A 54 -2.62 -7.24 -14.77
N ALA A 55 -3.51 -8.20 -15.05
CA ALA A 55 -4.93 -7.97 -15.02
C ALA A 55 -5.23 -7.53 -13.58
N ARG A 56 -5.24 -6.21 -13.37
CA ARG A 56 -5.65 -5.62 -12.11
C ARG A 56 -7.11 -6.01 -11.97
N SER A 57 -7.38 -6.99 -11.11
CA SER A 57 -8.76 -7.42 -10.87
C SER A 57 -9.58 -6.17 -10.55
N ALA A 58 -10.77 -6.06 -11.13
CA ALA A 58 -11.68 -4.99 -10.76
C ALA A 58 -11.84 -5.01 -9.22
N PRO A 59 -11.88 -3.84 -8.56
CA PRO A 59 -12.05 -3.79 -7.11
C PRO A 59 -13.31 -4.55 -6.72
N LEU A 60 -13.20 -5.44 -5.72
CA LEU A 60 -14.34 -6.20 -5.19
C LEU A 60 -15.45 -5.28 -4.65
N THR A 61 -15.08 -4.07 -4.21
CA THR A 61 -16.01 -3.02 -3.77
C THR A 61 -15.37 -1.64 -3.96
N GLN A 62 -16.21 -0.61 -4.05
CA GLN A 62 -15.80 0.81 -4.05
C GLN A 62 -15.87 1.44 -2.65
N HIS A 63 -16.56 0.77 -1.70
CA HIS A 63 -16.83 1.25 -0.36
C HIS A 63 -16.55 0.16 0.67
N VAL A 64 -15.78 0.50 1.70
CA VAL A 64 -15.47 -0.37 2.83
C VAL A 64 -16.00 0.28 4.10
N ILE A 65 -16.74 -0.49 4.91
CA ILE A 65 -17.15 -0.08 6.25
C ILE A 65 -16.32 -0.89 7.24
N LEU A 66 -15.52 -0.22 8.05
CA LEU A 66 -14.75 -0.80 9.13
C LEU A 66 -15.46 -0.46 10.44
N ILE A 67 -15.99 -1.45 11.14
CA ILE A 67 -16.66 -1.27 12.43
C ILE A 67 -15.73 -1.81 13.52
N SER A 68 -15.29 -0.94 14.42
CA SER A 68 -14.56 -1.32 15.63
C SER A 68 -15.45 -1.10 16.85
N VAL A 69 -15.67 -2.17 17.62
CA VAL A 69 -16.36 -2.12 18.90
C VAL A 69 -15.30 -2.25 20.00
N ASP A 70 -14.96 -1.12 20.62
CA ASP A 70 -13.89 -1.05 21.61
C ASP A 70 -14.26 -1.81 22.87
N GLY A 71 -13.35 -2.67 23.33
CA GLY A 71 -13.58 -3.58 24.47
C GLY A 71 -14.27 -4.90 24.15
N LEU A 72 -14.71 -5.14 22.91
CA LEU A 72 -15.45 -6.36 22.56
C LEU A 72 -14.52 -7.59 22.50
N GLY A 73 -14.29 -8.21 23.66
CA GLY A 73 -13.52 -9.44 23.78
C GLY A 73 -14.24 -10.65 23.19
N ALA A 74 -13.48 -11.63 22.70
CA ALA A 74 -14.01 -12.86 22.10
C ALA A 74 -14.91 -13.69 23.05
N GLU A 75 -14.71 -13.57 24.36
CA GLU A 75 -15.57 -14.23 25.35
C GLU A 75 -16.98 -13.61 25.40
N LEU A 76 -17.10 -12.29 25.21
CA LEU A 76 -18.40 -11.60 25.18
C LEU A 76 -19.24 -12.02 23.97
N LEU A 77 -18.58 -12.29 22.82
CA LEU A 77 -19.25 -12.83 21.63
C LEU A 77 -19.92 -14.19 21.91
N LYS A 78 -19.34 -15.01 22.80
CA LYS A 78 -19.88 -16.34 23.16
C LYS A 78 -20.93 -16.27 24.26
N SER A 79 -20.75 -15.38 25.24
CA SER A 79 -21.57 -15.33 26.45
C SER A 79 -22.82 -14.46 26.33
N SER A 80 -22.98 -13.71 25.24
CA SER A 80 -24.06 -12.72 25.09
C SER A 80 -24.87 -12.94 23.82
N SER A 81 -26.15 -12.56 23.85
CA SER A 81 -27.01 -12.59 22.66
C SER A 81 -26.69 -11.40 21.76
N MET A 82 -26.04 -11.66 20.62
CA MET A 82 -25.64 -10.65 19.63
C MET A 82 -26.18 -11.00 18.23
N PRO A 83 -27.51 -10.97 18.02
CA PRO A 83 -28.14 -11.51 16.81
C PRO A 83 -27.58 -10.92 15.50
N ASN A 84 -27.30 -9.63 15.47
CA ASN A 84 -26.75 -8.97 14.27
C ASN A 84 -25.31 -9.42 13.97
N ILE A 85 -24.45 -9.56 15.00
CA ILE A 85 -23.08 -10.04 14.81
C ILE A 85 -23.07 -11.51 14.39
N ASN A 86 -23.93 -12.32 15.02
CA ASN A 86 -24.09 -13.73 14.67
C ASN A 86 -24.59 -13.91 13.23
N GLU A 87 -25.48 -13.02 12.76
CA GLU A 87 -25.93 -13.03 11.37
C GLU A 87 -24.81 -12.60 10.41
N ILE A 88 -24.01 -11.58 10.75
CA ILE A 88 -22.82 -11.20 9.98
C ILE A 88 -21.83 -12.36 9.88
N GLU A 89 -21.57 -13.07 10.98
CA GLU A 89 -20.71 -14.26 10.98
C GLU A 89 -21.28 -15.36 10.09
N LYS A 90 -22.59 -15.64 10.19
CA LYS A 90 -23.26 -16.68 9.42
C LYS A 90 -23.26 -16.40 7.91
N LEU A 91 -23.45 -15.14 7.51
CA LEU A 91 -23.51 -14.73 6.10
C LEU A 91 -22.14 -14.39 5.51
N GLY A 92 -21.16 -14.10 6.36
CA GLY A 92 -19.84 -13.63 5.97
C GLY A 92 -18.74 -14.62 6.29
N GLN A 93 -17.60 -14.07 6.71
CA GLN A 93 -16.45 -14.84 7.18
C GLN A 93 -16.01 -14.28 8.52
N ALA A 94 -15.76 -15.18 9.47
CA ALA A 94 -15.21 -14.85 10.77
C ALA A 94 -13.86 -15.55 10.98
N ALA A 95 -12.91 -14.82 11.57
CA ALA A 95 -11.67 -15.42 12.02
C ALA A 95 -11.94 -16.29 13.26
N LYS A 96 -11.38 -17.50 13.30
CA LYS A 96 -11.45 -18.36 14.49
C LYS A 96 -10.74 -17.72 15.70
N ILE A 97 -9.68 -16.97 15.42
CA ILE A 97 -8.87 -16.26 16.42
C ILE A 97 -8.47 -14.92 15.81
N ALA A 98 -8.79 -13.83 16.51
CA ALA A 98 -8.25 -12.50 16.25
C ALA A 98 -7.42 -12.08 17.47
N THR A 99 -6.10 -11.91 17.28
CA THR A 99 -5.19 -11.50 18.36
C THR A 99 -4.97 -10.00 18.28
N THR A 100 -5.16 -9.31 19.40
CA THR A 100 -4.90 -7.87 19.51
C THR A 100 -3.41 -7.58 19.77
N THR A 101 -3.05 -6.30 19.75
CA THR A 101 -1.69 -5.81 19.98
C THR A 101 -1.27 -5.93 21.45
N ARG A 102 0.02 -5.79 21.73
CA ARG A 102 0.54 -5.51 23.07
C ARG A 102 1.15 -4.11 23.12
N PRO A 103 0.79 -3.25 24.09
CA PRO A 103 -0.19 -3.48 25.15
C PRO A 103 -1.64 -3.56 24.63
N VAL A 104 -2.50 -4.25 25.39
CA VAL A 104 -3.93 -4.41 25.08
C VAL A 104 -4.67 -3.18 25.54
N ALA A 105 -4.86 -2.20 24.65
CA ALA A 105 -5.58 -0.98 24.93
C ALA A 105 -6.13 -0.34 23.64
N THR A 106 -7.07 0.59 23.80
CA THR A 106 -7.71 1.31 22.69
C THR A 106 -6.71 1.90 21.70
N ILE A 107 -5.78 2.75 22.17
CA ILE A 107 -4.85 3.48 21.30
C ILE A 107 -3.92 2.54 20.52
N PRO A 108 -3.16 1.63 21.17
CA PRO A 108 -2.29 0.70 20.44
C PRO A 108 -3.05 -0.13 19.40
N GLY A 109 -4.21 -0.68 19.76
CA GLY A 109 -5.00 -1.53 18.87
C GLY A 109 -5.54 -0.76 17.65
N HIS A 110 -6.11 0.42 17.86
CA HIS A 110 -6.68 1.21 16.76
C HIS A 110 -5.61 1.84 15.87
N VAL A 111 -4.49 2.29 16.43
CA VAL A 111 -3.38 2.81 15.63
C VAL A 111 -2.77 1.69 14.80
N SER A 112 -2.57 0.49 15.37
CA SER A 112 -2.12 -0.68 14.59
C SER A 112 -3.12 -1.05 13.48
N MET A 113 -4.43 -0.98 13.75
CA MET A 113 -5.46 -1.24 12.74
C MET A 113 -5.41 -0.24 11.57
N ALA A 114 -5.17 1.05 11.86
CA ALA A 114 -5.10 2.11 10.85
C ALA A 114 -3.76 2.14 10.09
N THR A 115 -2.67 1.69 10.70
CA THR A 115 -1.30 1.79 10.13
C THR A 115 -0.78 0.48 9.56
N GLY A 116 -1.34 -0.66 9.98
CA GLY A 116 -0.88 -2.00 9.60
C GLY A 116 0.44 -2.43 10.25
N VAL A 117 0.98 -1.64 11.20
CA VAL A 117 2.21 -1.95 11.93
C VAL A 117 1.94 -2.09 13.42
N THR A 118 2.85 -2.74 14.15
CA THR A 118 2.68 -3.01 15.58
C THR A 118 3.06 -1.80 16.47
N PRO A 119 2.73 -1.82 17.77
CA PRO A 119 3.08 -0.71 18.67
C PRO A 119 4.57 -0.44 18.83
N GLU A 120 5.43 -1.42 18.59
CA GLU A 120 6.88 -1.24 18.53
C GLU A 120 7.29 -0.28 17.40
N VAL A 121 6.53 -0.24 16.30
CA VAL A 121 6.79 0.61 15.15
C VAL A 121 6.12 1.97 15.30
N HIS A 122 4.82 1.99 15.60
CA HIS A 122 4.06 3.24 15.66
C HIS A 122 4.20 4.00 16.99
N LYS A 123 4.76 3.37 18.04
CA LYS A 123 5.13 3.96 19.35
C LYS A 123 3.98 4.52 20.21
N SER A 124 2.76 4.61 19.68
CA SER A 124 1.54 4.94 20.43
C SER A 124 1.11 3.83 21.40
N VAL A 125 1.82 3.69 22.52
CA VAL A 125 1.60 2.62 23.52
C VAL A 125 0.76 3.04 24.74
N TRP A 126 0.55 4.34 24.95
CA TRP A 126 -0.09 4.87 26.16
C TRP A 126 -1.56 5.21 25.95
N ASN A 127 -2.43 4.82 26.91
CA ASN A 127 -3.88 5.03 26.83
C ASN A 127 -4.43 6.05 27.86
N GLU A 128 -3.63 6.42 28.86
CA GLU A 128 -4.07 7.12 30.09
C GLU A 128 -3.77 8.63 30.12
N ASN A 129 -2.71 9.08 29.43
CA ASN A 129 -2.25 10.47 29.51
C ASN A 129 -2.44 11.21 28.19
N ASP A 130 -3.59 11.86 28.02
CA ASP A 130 -3.94 12.64 26.82
C ASP A 130 -2.91 13.73 26.50
N GLU A 131 -2.25 14.32 27.50
CA GLU A 131 -1.20 15.32 27.32
C GLU A 131 0.05 14.75 26.64
N LYS A 132 0.43 13.52 27.01
CA LYS A 132 1.60 12.82 26.46
C LYS A 132 1.30 12.13 25.14
N LEU A 133 0.02 12.01 24.79
CA LEU A 133 -0.39 11.37 23.54
C LEU A 133 0.04 12.25 22.36
N GLN A 134 0.98 11.73 21.58
CA GLN A 134 1.46 12.37 20.37
C GLN A 134 0.75 11.79 19.14
N PRO A 135 0.58 12.60 18.08
CA PRO A 135 0.20 12.09 16.79
C PRO A 135 1.19 11.02 16.30
N VAL A 136 0.68 9.98 15.66
CA VAL A 136 1.51 8.94 15.04
C VAL A 136 2.30 9.54 13.86
N ASP A 137 3.55 9.08 13.68
CA ASP A 137 4.44 9.52 12.59
C ASP A 137 4.48 8.54 11.40
N VAL A 138 3.86 7.37 11.53
CA VAL A 138 3.81 6.38 10.45
C VAL A 138 2.56 6.56 9.58
N PRO A 139 2.65 6.32 8.26
CA PRO A 139 1.50 6.39 7.38
C PRO A 139 0.34 5.49 7.84
N THR A 140 -0.86 5.98 7.57
CA THR A 140 -2.13 5.30 7.86
C THR A 140 -2.86 4.95 6.56
N ILE A 141 -3.90 4.14 6.67
CA ILE A 141 -4.85 3.91 5.57
C ILE A 141 -5.48 5.21 5.05
N PHE A 142 -5.60 6.24 5.90
CA PHE A 142 -6.13 7.53 5.50
C PHE A 142 -5.20 8.26 4.51
N ASP A 143 -3.88 8.21 4.75
CA ASP A 143 -2.89 8.75 3.81
C ASP A 143 -2.94 7.99 2.48
N LEU A 144 -2.98 6.65 2.54
CA LEU A 144 -3.05 5.81 1.34
C LEU A 144 -4.30 6.09 0.49
N LEU A 145 -5.43 6.40 1.11
CA LEU A 145 -6.65 6.80 0.41
C LEU A 145 -6.50 8.20 -0.18
N LYS A 146 -6.00 9.15 0.60
CA LYS A 146 -5.77 10.53 0.17
C LYS A 146 -4.83 10.61 -1.04
N ASP A 147 -3.73 9.88 -1.02
CA ASP A 147 -2.75 9.80 -2.11
C ASP A 147 -3.35 9.27 -3.42
N LYS A 148 -4.45 8.50 -3.32
CA LYS A 148 -5.20 7.96 -4.45
C LYS A 148 -6.42 8.81 -4.82
N GLY A 149 -6.63 9.96 -4.18
CA GLY A 149 -7.82 10.80 -4.36
C GLY A 149 -9.10 10.15 -3.84
N LEU A 150 -9.00 9.18 -2.94
CA LEU A 150 -10.12 8.48 -2.32
C LEU A 150 -10.49 9.13 -0.98
N THR A 151 -11.76 9.02 -0.61
CA THR A 151 -12.29 9.68 0.60
C THR A 151 -12.47 8.72 1.76
N SER A 152 -12.25 9.22 2.97
CA SER A 152 -12.46 8.49 4.21
C SER A 152 -13.19 9.32 5.24
N ILE A 153 -14.12 8.69 5.97
CA ILE A 153 -14.79 9.29 7.12
C ILE A 153 -14.48 8.43 8.34
N PHE A 154 -14.00 9.04 9.42
CA PHE A 154 -13.78 8.39 10.70
C PHE A 154 -14.76 8.94 11.74
N ILE A 155 -15.65 8.07 12.23
CA ILE A 155 -16.57 8.39 13.31
C ILE A 155 -15.99 7.79 14.58
N THR A 156 -15.64 8.63 15.56
CA THR A 156 -15.02 8.13 16.79
C THR A 156 -15.62 8.74 18.03
N GLY A 157 -15.90 7.86 18.99
CA GLY A 157 -16.23 8.25 20.34
C GLY A 157 -15.06 8.66 21.22
N LYS A 158 -13.80 8.73 20.78
CA LYS A 158 -12.69 9.08 21.69
C LYS A 158 -11.87 10.21 21.09
N SER A 159 -11.82 11.37 21.75
CA SER A 159 -11.01 12.54 21.31
C SER A 159 -9.54 12.18 21.14
N LYS A 160 -9.02 11.31 21.99
CA LYS A 160 -7.66 10.75 21.86
C LYS A 160 -7.41 10.05 20.52
N LEU A 161 -8.41 9.38 19.94
CA LEU A 161 -8.28 8.78 18.60
C LEU A 161 -8.22 9.84 17.50
N LYS A 162 -8.98 10.95 17.63
CA LYS A 162 -8.82 12.11 16.73
C LYS A 162 -7.42 12.70 16.85
N LYS A 163 -6.89 12.83 18.08
CA LYS A 163 -5.56 13.39 18.35
C LYS A 163 -4.44 12.56 17.73
N VAL A 164 -4.45 11.23 17.88
CA VAL A 164 -3.36 10.39 17.33
C VAL A 164 -3.27 10.47 15.82
N PHE A 165 -4.39 10.63 15.12
CA PHE A 165 -4.41 10.72 13.66
C PHE A 165 -4.28 12.16 13.13
N GLU A 166 -3.93 13.14 13.96
CA GLU A 166 -3.88 14.56 13.54
C GLU A 166 -2.86 14.82 12.41
N LYS A 167 -1.73 14.12 12.39
CA LYS A 167 -0.75 14.19 11.29
C LYS A 167 -1.21 13.44 10.02
N HIS A 168 -2.13 12.51 10.19
CA HIS A 168 -2.60 11.56 9.19
C HIS A 168 -4.13 11.52 9.15
N PRO A 169 -4.81 12.66 8.94
CA PRO A 169 -6.24 12.74 9.17
C PRO A 169 -7.02 12.04 8.03
N PRO A 170 -8.18 11.44 8.34
CA PRO A 170 -9.16 11.09 7.32
C PRO A 170 -9.67 12.33 6.59
N THR A 171 -10.40 12.15 5.49
CA THR A 171 -11.06 13.27 4.79
C THR A 171 -12.00 14.03 5.72
N GLU A 172 -12.69 13.31 6.60
CA GLU A 172 -13.57 13.89 7.63
C GLU A 172 -13.46 13.08 8.93
N THR A 173 -13.41 13.78 10.06
CA THR A 173 -13.54 13.17 11.39
C THR A 173 -14.83 13.65 12.04
N VAL A 174 -15.66 12.73 12.50
CA VAL A 174 -16.89 13.02 13.22
C VAL A 174 -16.73 12.59 14.67
N LEU A 175 -16.97 13.52 15.58
CA LEU A 175 -17.09 13.27 17.01
C LEU A 175 -18.59 13.33 17.37
N PRO A 176 -19.23 12.19 17.67
CA PRO A 176 -20.66 12.14 17.96
C PRO A 176 -21.04 13.00 19.17
N HIS A 177 -21.83 14.03 18.93
CA HIS A 177 -22.27 15.02 19.91
C HIS A 177 -23.77 14.88 20.21
N PHE A 178 -24.16 14.96 21.48
CA PHE A 178 -25.56 14.93 21.90
C PHE A 178 -25.86 16.12 22.80
N PHE A 179 -26.55 17.11 22.26
CA PHE A 179 -26.94 18.29 23.00
C PHE A 179 -28.01 17.98 24.07
N PRO A 180 -27.98 18.58 25.27
CA PRO A 180 -26.99 19.53 25.81
C PRO A 180 -25.75 18.88 26.46
N PHE A 181 -25.63 17.56 26.37
CA PHE A 181 -24.63 16.76 27.09
C PHE A 181 -23.23 16.77 26.47
N GLY A 182 -23.02 17.51 25.38
CA GLY A 182 -21.71 17.67 24.75
C GLY A 182 -21.33 16.48 23.87
N ASP A 183 -20.03 16.31 23.65
CA ASP A 183 -19.48 15.13 22.99
C ASP A 183 -19.86 13.89 23.81
N THR A 184 -20.69 13.03 23.22
CA THR A 184 -21.05 11.78 23.90
C THR A 184 -19.91 10.79 23.91
N TYR A 185 -18.83 11.08 23.18
CA TYR A 185 -17.71 10.18 23.05
C TYR A 185 -18.18 8.77 22.64
N GLY A 186 -19.19 8.69 21.77
CA GLY A 186 -19.75 7.42 21.31
C GLY A 186 -20.36 6.57 22.41
N ARG A 187 -20.60 7.14 23.61
CA ARG A 187 -21.25 6.47 24.75
C ARG A 187 -22.76 6.28 24.57
N ILE A 188 -23.31 6.81 23.49
CA ILE A 188 -24.70 6.60 23.11
C ILE A 188 -24.66 5.98 21.70
N PRO A 189 -24.80 4.65 21.56
CA PRO A 189 -24.66 3.97 20.26
C PRO A 189 -25.56 4.57 19.19
N ARG A 190 -26.78 4.96 19.56
CA ARG A 190 -27.74 5.61 18.66
C ARG A 190 -27.21 6.90 18.02
N VAL A 191 -26.38 7.68 18.72
CA VAL A 191 -25.79 8.90 18.14
C VAL A 191 -24.74 8.51 17.10
N VAL A 192 -23.92 7.51 17.39
CA VAL A 192 -22.97 6.93 16.43
C VAL A 192 -23.71 6.40 15.19
N ASP A 193 -24.82 5.69 15.37
CA ASP A 193 -25.64 5.14 14.29
C ASP A 193 -26.20 6.24 13.37
N ASN A 194 -26.66 7.36 13.95
CA ASN A 194 -27.19 8.49 13.19
C ASN A 194 -26.09 9.18 12.36
N GLU A 195 -24.90 9.36 12.94
CA GLU A 195 -23.75 9.90 12.23
C GLU A 195 -23.29 8.94 11.12
N ALA A 196 -23.27 7.63 11.39
CA ALA A 196 -22.95 6.61 10.38
C ALA A 196 -23.96 6.63 9.22
N ALA A 197 -25.26 6.71 9.50
CA ALA A 197 -26.30 6.82 8.48
C ALA A 197 -26.14 8.07 7.61
N THR A 198 -25.68 9.18 8.20
CA THR A 198 -25.40 10.42 7.47
C THR A 198 -24.13 10.29 6.63
N ALA A 199 -23.07 9.73 7.20
CA ALA A 199 -21.81 9.49 6.50
C ALA A 199 -21.97 8.53 5.30
N LEU A 200 -22.81 7.50 5.42
CA LEU A 200 -23.10 6.57 4.31
C LEU A 200 -23.68 7.26 3.07
N LYS A 201 -24.46 8.33 3.24
CA LYS A 201 -25.01 9.11 2.11
C LYS A 201 -23.92 9.83 1.32
N LYS A 202 -22.80 10.17 1.96
CA LYS A 202 -21.62 10.77 1.32
C LYS A 202 -20.82 9.75 0.51
N LYS A 203 -21.09 8.44 0.67
CA LYS A 203 -20.43 7.33 -0.04
C LYS A 203 -18.89 7.41 0.00
N PRO A 204 -18.27 7.49 1.19
CA PRO A 204 -16.81 7.50 1.27
C PRO A 204 -16.23 6.15 0.83
N ASN A 205 -15.00 6.13 0.35
CA ASN A 205 -14.33 4.86 0.03
C ASN A 205 -14.05 4.03 1.29
N LEU A 206 -13.78 4.70 2.41
CA LEU A 206 -13.69 4.09 3.74
C LEU A 206 -14.58 4.83 4.73
N LEU A 207 -15.50 4.11 5.38
CA LEU A 207 -16.18 4.57 6.58
C LEU A 207 -15.66 3.76 7.77
N PHE A 208 -14.87 4.39 8.63
CA PHE A 208 -14.37 3.76 9.86
C PHE A 208 -15.22 4.25 11.04
N ILE A 209 -15.96 3.33 11.68
CA ILE A 209 -16.84 3.58 12.80
C ILE A 209 -16.22 2.97 14.06
N HIS A 210 -16.05 3.78 15.11
CA HIS A 210 -15.58 3.34 16.42
C HIS A 210 -16.67 3.55 17.48
N TYR A 211 -17.17 2.43 18.03
CA TYR A 211 -18.06 2.40 19.19
C TYR A 211 -17.25 2.23 20.47
N ALA A 212 -17.45 3.12 21.45
CA ALA A 212 -16.56 3.26 22.60
C ALA A 212 -16.91 2.41 23.85
N LEU A 213 -17.93 1.53 23.76
CA LEU A 213 -18.76 1.17 24.92
C LEU A 213 -18.68 -0.26 25.47
N ALA A 214 -17.91 -1.20 24.92
CA ALA A 214 -17.87 -2.52 25.54
C ALA A 214 -16.95 -2.59 26.80
N ASP A 215 -16.20 -1.52 27.08
CA ASP A 215 -15.31 -1.39 28.26
C ASP A 215 -15.96 -0.76 29.51
N THR A 216 -17.27 -0.46 29.50
CA THR A 216 -17.98 0.23 30.60
C THR A 216 -19.19 -0.54 31.11
#